data_AF-A0A961BMF1-F1
#
_entry.id   AF-A0A961BMF1-F1
#
_cell.length_a   1.000
_cell.length_b   1.000
_cell.length_c   1.000
_cell.angle_alpha   90.00
_cell.angle_beta   90.00
_cell.angle_gamma   90.00
#
_symmetry.space_group_name_H-M   'P 1'
#
loop_
_entity.id
_entity.type
_entity.pdbx_description
1 polymer ?
#
loop_
_entity_poly.entity_id
_entity_poly.type
_entity_poly.pdbx_seq_one_letter_code
_entity_poly.pdbx_strand_id
1 'polypeptide(L)'
;MTLWRLEWLRFIRTRRWLAVVGVYVFFGFVSPLLARYLAEIVDLAGTGADAPVIIFPPPVPADGLAQYVSSAMQIGTLVAVIVA
;
A
#
# COMPACT_ATOMS: atom_id res chain seq x y z
N MET A 1 -11.20 -11.62 -33.36
CA MET A 1 -11.10 -11.07 -32.00
C MET A 1 -9.99 -11.82 -31.28
N THR A 2 -8.93 -11.15 -30.82
CA THR A 2 -7.82 -11.82 -30.11
C THR A 2 -8.27 -12.23 -28.70
N LEU A 3 -7.77 -13.36 -28.20
CA LEU A 3 -8.08 -13.86 -26.85
C LEU A 3 -7.82 -12.81 -25.77
N TRP A 4 -6.69 -12.11 -25.88
CA TRP A 4 -6.31 -10.99 -25.01
C TRP A 4 -7.42 -9.92 -24.86
N ARG A 5 -8.07 -9.56 -25.98
CA ARG A 5 -9.11 -8.53 -25.97
C ARG A 5 -10.38 -9.00 -25.25
N LEU A 6 -10.67 -10.30 -25.27
CA LEU A 6 -11.80 -10.90 -24.55
C LEU A 6 -11.56 -10.97 -23.04
N GLU A 7 -10.35 -11.33 -22.61
CA GLU A 7 -9.95 -11.27 -21.19
C GLU A 7 -10.09 -9.85 -20.63
N TRP A 8 -9.56 -8.86 -21.36
CA TRP A 8 -9.60 -7.46 -20.97
C TRP A 8 -11.04 -6.93 -20.85
N LEU A 9 -11.89 -7.25 -21.84
CA LEU A 9 -13.31 -6.90 -21.80
C LEU A 9 -14.05 -7.59 -20.65
N ARG A 10 -13.72 -8.85 -20.34
CA ARG A 10 -14.28 -9.55 -19.17
C ARG A 10 -13.89 -8.86 -17.88
N PHE A 11 -12.62 -8.51 -17.71
CA PHE A 11 -12.09 -7.84 -16.53
C PHE A 11 -12.76 -6.48 -16.27
N ILE A 12 -12.98 -5.69 -17.33
CA ILE A 12 -13.71 -4.41 -17.24
C ILE A 12 -15.18 -4.65 -16.89
N ARG A 13 -15.83 -5.61 -17.56
CA ARG A 13 -17.27 -5.86 -17.39
C ARG A 13 -17.62 -6.44 -16.02
N THR A 14 -16.80 -7.32 -15.45
CA THR A 14 -16.99 -7.85 -14.10
C THR A 14 -16.62 -6.87 -12.99
N ARG A 15 -16.17 -5.65 -13.35
CA ARG A 15 -15.79 -4.60 -12.41
C ARG A 15 -14.66 -5.01 -11.44
N ARG A 16 -13.96 -6.11 -11.73
CA ARG A 16 -12.81 -6.60 -10.94
C ARG A 16 -11.68 -5.57 -10.89
N TRP A 17 -11.56 -4.73 -11.92
CA TRP A 17 -10.64 -3.59 -11.94
C TRP A 17 -10.90 -2.56 -10.82
N LEU A 18 -12.14 -2.42 -10.34
CA LEU A 18 -12.46 -1.51 -9.23
C LEU A 18 -11.80 -1.96 -7.93
N ALA A 19 -11.72 -3.27 -7.69
CA ALA A 19 -11.03 -3.80 -6.52
C ALA A 19 -9.52 -3.50 -6.60
N VAL A 20 -8.92 -3.66 -7.79
CA VAL A 20 -7.50 -3.35 -7.99
C VAL A 20 -7.22 -1.87 -7.78
N VAL A 21 -7.97 -1.00 -8.46
CA VAL A 21 -7.79 0.46 -8.31
C VAL A 21 -8.09 0.90 -6.88
N GLY A 22 -9.16 0.39 -6.27
CA GLY A 22 -9.55 0.72 -4.91
C GLY A 22 -8.46 0.39 -3.89
N VAL A 23 -7.84 -0.78 -3.98
CA VAL A 23 -6.76 -1.17 -3.06
C VAL A 23 -5.51 -0.31 -3.28
N TYR A 24 -5.10 -0.09 -4.53
CA TYR A 24 -3.94 0.76 -4.82
C TYR A 24 -4.15 2.20 -4.33
N VAL A 25 -5.34 2.76 -4.54
CA VAL A 25 -5.71 4.10 -4.06
C VAL A 25 -5.73 4.14 -2.53
N PHE A 26 -6.36 3.16 -1.88
CA PHE A 26 -6.42 3.07 -0.43
C PHE A 26 -5.02 3.03 0.19
N PHE A 27 -4.16 2.11 -0.26
CA PHE A 27 -2.78 2.05 0.24
C PHE A 27 -1.94 3.25 -0.19
N GLY A 28 -2.22 3.87 -1.33
CA GLY A 28 -1.53 5.07 -1.78
C GLY A 28 -1.78 6.29 -0.87
N PHE A 29 -2.95 6.37 -0.25
CA PHE A 29 -3.25 7.41 0.75
C PHE A 29 -2.85 7.00 2.16
N VAL A 30 -3.10 5.73 2.53
CA VAL A 30 -2.85 5.23 3.88
C VAL A 30 -1.35 5.10 4.16
N SER A 31 -0.51 4.74 3.18
CA SER A 31 0.94 4.61 3.38
C SER A 31 1.67 5.91 3.73
N PRO A 32 1.52 7.05 3.02
CA PRO A 32 2.16 8.30 3.45
C PRO A 32 1.58 8.84 4.77
N LEU A 33 0.29 8.57 5.03
CA LEU A 33 -0.32 8.91 6.31
C LEU A 33 0.34 8.12 7.45
N LEU A 34 0.47 6.80 7.30
CA LEU A 34 1.19 5.94 8.25
C LEU A 34 2.63 6.40 8.43
N ALA A 35 3.37 6.65 7.34
CA ALA A 35 4.76 7.10 7.37
C ALA A 35 4.94 8.35 8.25
N ARG A 36 4.02 9.31 8.15
CA ARG A 36 4.02 10.53 8.97
C ARG A 36 3.80 10.26 10.45
N TYR A 37 2.93 9.31 10.79
CA TYR A 37 2.57 8.99 12.17
C TYR A 37 3.38 7.81 12.74
N LEU A 38 4.37 7.27 12.03
CA LEU A 38 5.12 6.09 12.49
C LEU A 38 5.73 6.31 13.88
N ALA A 39 6.37 7.46 14.11
CA ALA A 39 6.97 7.76 15.41
C ALA A 39 5.92 7.76 16.53
N GLU A 40 4.79 8.44 16.32
CA GLU A 40 3.69 8.53 17.30
C GLU A 40 3.03 7.17 17.53
N ILE A 41 2.85 6.35 16.47
CA ILE A 41 2.32 4.99 16.56
C ILE A 41 3.26 4.09 17.36
N VAL A 42 4.57 4.21 17.15
CA VAL A 42 5.60 3.45 17.88
C VAL A 42 5.63 3.86 19.36
N ASP A 43 5.55 5.15 19.65
CA ASP A 43 5.48 5.68 21.03
C ASP A 43 4.20 5.19 21.75
N LEU A 44 3.04 5.25 21.07
CA LEU A 44 1.76 4.76 21.58
C LEU A 44 1.72 3.23 21.76
N ALA A 45 2.43 2.49 20.92
CA ALA A 45 2.52 1.03 20.99
C ALA A 45 3.34 0.54 22.18
N GLY A 46 3.93 1.45 22.97
CA GLY A 46 4.58 1.10 24.23
C GLY A 46 5.86 0.33 23.99
N THR A 47 6.82 0.96 23.31
CA THR A 47 8.21 0.55 23.44
C THR A 47 8.67 0.93 24.84
N GLY A 48 8.52 0.00 25.80
CA GLY A 48 8.93 0.18 27.20
C GLY A 48 10.39 0.63 27.34
N ALA A 49 10.78 1.01 28.56
CA ALA A 49 12.04 1.69 28.93
C ALA A 49 13.37 1.12 28.38
N ASP A 50 13.37 -0.06 27.75
CA ASP A 50 14.53 -0.75 27.18
C ASP A 50 14.58 -0.73 25.64
N ALA A 51 13.64 -0.05 24.97
CA ALA A 51 13.70 0.06 23.52
C ALA A 51 14.81 1.04 23.09
N PRO A 52 15.61 0.69 22.06
CA PRO A 52 16.63 1.59 21.55
C PRO A 52 15.96 2.91 21.17
N VAL A 53 16.57 4.03 21.56
CA VAL A 53 16.12 5.37 21.14
C VAL A 53 16.27 5.44 19.63
N ILE A 54 15.21 5.08 18.91
CA ILE A 54 15.16 5.18 17.46
C ILE A 54 14.95 6.66 17.15
N ILE A 55 16.03 7.36 16.84
CA ILE A 55 15.96 8.73 16.33
C ILE A 55 15.41 8.62 14.92
N PHE A 56 14.11 8.83 14.76
CA PHE A 56 13.50 8.91 13.45
C PHE A 56 13.94 10.20 12.76
N PRO A 57 14.43 10.14 11.51
CA PRO A 57 14.62 11.35 10.71
C PRO A 57 13.27 12.07 10.54
N PRO A 58 13.28 13.39 10.31
CA PRO A 58 12.04 14.13 10.08
C PRO A 58 11.29 13.48 8.91
N PRO A 59 9.98 13.18 9.07
CA PRO A 59 9.23 12.46 8.05
C PRO A 59 9.15 13.30 6.77
N VAL A 60 9.79 12.84 5.70
CA VAL A 60 9.71 13.49 4.38
C VAL A 60 8.62 12.81 3.56
N PRO A 61 7.72 13.57 2.89
CA PRO A 61 6.68 12.99 2.03
C PRO A 61 7.22 12.04 0.96
N ALA A 62 8.45 12.30 0.47
CA ALA A 62 9.14 11.47 -0.50
C ALA A 62 9.42 10.05 0.01
N ASP A 63 9.70 9.89 1.31
CA ASP A 63 9.99 8.59 1.92
C ASP A 63 8.75 7.71 1.95
N GLY A 64 7.59 8.30 2.23
CA GLY A 64 6.30 7.59 2.18
C GLY A 64 5.97 7.10 0.76
N LEU A 65 6.28 7.90 -0.27
CA LEU A 65 6.09 7.50 -1.66
C LEU A 65 7.08 6.40 -2.07
N ALA A 66 8.35 6.53 -1.69
CA ALA A 66 9.36 5.52 -1.94
C ALA A 66 8.98 4.17 -1.29
N GLN A 67 8.49 4.21 -0.05
CA GLN A 67 7.98 3.05 0.66
C GLN A 67 6.79 2.42 -0.07
N TYR A 68 5.81 3.22 -0.49
CA TYR A 68 4.65 2.74 -1.24
C TYR A 68 5.06 2.02 -2.54
N VAL A 69 5.95 2.62 -3.31
CA VAL A 69 6.47 2.03 -4.56
C VAL A 69 7.21 0.73 -4.27
N SER A 70 7.99 0.66 -3.19
CA SER A 70 8.72 -0.56 -2.80
C SER A 70 7.78 -1.73 -2.47
N SER A 71 6.59 -1.44 -1.91
CA SER A 71 5.58 -2.45 -1.56
C SER A 71 4.56 -2.70 -2.67
N ALA A 72 4.61 -1.96 -3.79
CA ALA A 72 3.59 -2.02 -4.84
C ALA A 72 3.40 -3.44 -5.40
N MET A 73 4.49 -4.17 -5.63
CA MET A 73 4.42 -5.56 -6.11
C MET A 73 3.74 -6.50 -5.13
N GLN A 74 3.99 -6.36 -3.83
CA GLN A 74 3.35 -7.18 -2.79
C GLN A 74 1.86 -6.86 -2.66
N ILE A 75 1.49 -5.57 -2.75
CA ILE A 75 0.08 -5.16 -2.78
C ILE A 75 -0.61 -5.75 -4.02
N GLY A 76 0.03 -5.65 -5.19
CA GLY A 76 -0.48 -6.18 -6.44
C GLY A 76 -0.72 -7.69 -6.42
N THR A 77 0.21 -8.47 -5.84
CA THR A 77 0.05 -9.93 -5.70
C THR A 77 -1.09 -10.29 -4.75
N LEU A 78 -1.19 -9.63 -3.59
CA LEU A 78 -2.30 -9.84 -2.66
C LEU A 78 -3.66 -9.58 -3.31
N VAL A 79 -3.77 -8.44 -4.01
CA VAL A 79 -5.00 -8.08 -4.73
C VAL A 79 -5.33 -9.10 -5.81
N ALA A 80 -4.33 -9.52 -6.59
CA ALA A 80 -4.54 -10.51 -7.65
C ALA A 80 -5.09 -11.82 -7.09
N VAL A 81 -4.55 -12.30 -5.96
CA VAL A 81 -5.02 -13.52 -5.29
C VAL A 81 -6.45 -13.35 -4.76
N ILE A 82 -6.80 -12.19 -4.22
CA ILE A 82 -8.15 -11.92 -3.68
C ILE A 82 -9.20 -11.82 -4.82
N VAL A 83 -8.80 -11.31 -5.99
CA VAL A 83 -9.70 -11.01 -7.11
C VAL A 83 -9.81 -12.14 -8.15
N ALA A 84 -8.81 -13.03 -8.22
CA ALA A 84 -8.76 -14.18 -9.14
C ALA A 84 -10.00 -15.07 -8.99
#